data_AF-A0A915HT56-F1
#
_entry.id   AF-A0A915HT56-F1
#
_cell.length_a   1.000
_cell.length_b   1.000
_cell.length_c   1.000
_cell.angle_alpha   90.00
_cell.angle_beta   90.00
_cell.angle_gamma   90.00
#
_symmetry.space_group_name_H-M   'P 1'
#
loop_
_entity.id
_entity.type
_entity.pdbx_description
1 polymer ?
#
loop_
_entity_poly.entity_id
_entity_poly.type
_entity_poly.pdbx_seq_one_letter_code
_entity_poly.pdbx_strand_id
1 'polypeptide(L)'
;MASNQHQNQTIKETASVPQYTVPNQQQNQPQSKYSQLLAVIEELGKDIRPSYTGNKMSAERLKRSIIHARILVRECLMETEKSGTRSN
;
A
#
# COMPACT_ATOMS: atom_id res chain seq x y z
N MET A 1 14.53 47.97 43.29
CA MET A 1 16.00 48.02 43.46
C MET A 1 16.56 46.76 42.81
N ALA A 2 17.62 46.92 42.00
CA ALA A 2 18.30 45.98 41.08
C ALA A 2 18.43 44.50 41.55
N SER A 3 18.56 43.47 40.70
CA SER A 3 19.46 43.33 39.55
C SER A 3 19.12 42.11 38.67
N ASN A 4 19.31 42.26 37.35
CA ASN A 4 19.52 41.17 36.38
C ASN A 4 20.90 40.50 36.58
N GLN A 5 21.09 39.25 36.10
CA GLN A 5 22.13 38.82 35.14
C GLN A 5 22.20 37.27 34.92
N HIS A 6 21.83 36.83 33.69
CA HIS A 6 22.46 35.84 32.74
C HIS A 6 22.66 34.33 33.14
N GLN A 7 22.52 33.29 32.29
CA GLN A 7 22.80 33.01 30.86
C GLN A 7 21.87 31.88 30.30
N ASN A 8 21.26 32.00 29.11
CA ASN A 8 21.67 31.63 27.73
C ASN A 8 21.70 30.11 27.37
N GLN A 9 21.23 29.83 26.13
CA GLN A 9 21.27 28.60 25.30
C GLN A 9 20.03 27.70 25.42
N THR A 10 19.28 27.34 24.37
CA THR A 10 19.66 27.01 22.99
C THR A 10 18.49 27.25 22.02
N ILE A 11 18.79 27.92 20.91
CA ILE A 11 17.99 27.98 19.69
C ILE A 11 17.98 26.60 19.04
N LYS A 12 16.80 26.03 18.78
CA LYS A 12 16.60 25.10 17.66
C LYS A 12 15.33 25.50 16.92
N GLU A 13 15.54 26.38 15.97
CA GLU A 13 14.63 26.62 14.85
C GLU A 13 14.50 25.28 14.08
N THR A 14 13.37 24.60 14.22
CA THR A 14 13.01 23.48 13.34
C THR A 14 11.93 23.98 12.39
N ALA A 15 12.38 24.48 11.24
CA ALA A 15 11.52 24.66 10.09
C ALA A 15 11.05 23.31 9.52
N SER A 16 9.88 23.34 8.88
CA SER A 16 9.28 22.29 8.04
C SER A 16 8.55 21.18 8.81
N VAL A 17 7.27 20.85 8.57
CA VAL A 17 6.58 20.71 7.28
C VAL A 17 5.06 20.90 7.50
N PRO A 18 4.29 21.48 6.56
CA PRO A 18 2.83 21.36 6.61
C PRO A 18 2.42 19.89 6.59
N GLN A 19 1.68 19.46 7.61
CA GLN A 19 1.11 18.13 7.69
C GLN A 19 -0.06 18.03 6.70
N TYR A 20 0.22 17.55 5.49
CA TYR A 20 -0.83 17.15 4.56
C TYR A 20 -1.43 15.84 5.09
N THR A 21 -2.49 15.95 5.88
CA THR A 21 -3.38 14.82 6.14
C THR A 21 -4.06 14.48 4.82
N VAL A 22 -3.57 13.46 4.14
CA VAL A 22 -4.30 12.83 3.02
C VAL A 22 -5.56 12.19 3.59
N PRO A 23 -6.77 12.68 3.26
CA PRO A 23 -7.97 11.95 3.62
C PRO A 23 -7.94 10.62 2.86
N ASN A 24 -7.98 9.52 3.61
CA ASN A 24 -8.12 8.16 3.12
C ASN A 24 -9.46 8.00 2.39
N GLN A 25 -9.54 8.48 1.15
CA GLN A 25 -10.65 8.29 0.23
C GLN A 25 -10.49 6.91 -0.43
N GLN A 26 -10.66 5.85 0.35
CA GLN A 26 -10.60 4.47 -0.15
C GLN A 26 -11.87 3.72 0.20
N GLN A 27 -13.01 4.35 -0.05
CA GLN A 27 -14.31 3.72 0.00
C GLN A 27 -15.08 4.22 -1.21
N ASN A 28 -15.54 3.28 -2.04
CA ASN A 28 -16.52 3.46 -3.13
C ASN A 28 -16.10 3.76 -4.59
N GLN A 29 -14.83 3.76 -4.96
CA GLN A 29 -14.51 3.49 -6.38
C GLN A 29 -14.47 1.96 -6.56
N PRO A 30 -15.17 1.36 -7.54
CA PRO A 30 -14.93 -0.03 -7.89
C PRO A 30 -13.45 -0.12 -8.27
N GLN A 31 -12.63 -0.68 -7.38
CA GLN A 31 -11.19 -0.78 -7.62
C GLN A 31 -11.03 -1.47 -8.97
N SER A 32 -10.44 -0.76 -9.94
CA SER A 32 -10.16 -1.32 -11.25
C SER A 32 -9.41 -2.64 -11.08
N LYS A 33 -9.55 -3.59 -12.01
CA LYS A 33 -8.85 -4.88 -11.89
C LYS A 33 -7.33 -4.69 -11.72
N TYR A 34 -6.78 -3.63 -12.30
CA TYR A 34 -5.38 -3.22 -12.09
C TYR A 34 -5.08 -2.80 -10.65
N SER A 35 -5.94 -1.96 -10.05
CA SER A 35 -5.81 -1.56 -8.64
C SER A 35 -5.95 -2.76 -7.69
N GLN A 36 -6.83 -3.72 -8.00
CA GLN A 36 -6.94 -4.95 -7.22
C GLN A 36 -5.67 -5.81 -7.34
N LEU A 37 -5.09 -5.91 -8.54
CA LEU A 37 -3.88 -6.68 -8.77
C LEU A 37 -2.67 -6.08 -8.04
N LEU A 38 -2.53 -4.76 -8.07
CA LEU A 38 -1.50 -4.03 -7.30
C LEU A 38 -1.60 -4.33 -5.81
N ALA A 39 -2.81 -4.25 -5.24
CA ALA A 39 -3.02 -4.54 -3.82
C ALA A 39 -2.62 -5.98 -3.46
N VAL A 40 -2.95 -6.96 -4.30
CA VAL A 40 -2.53 -8.36 -4.07
C VAL A 40 -1.00 -8.50 -4.12
N ILE A 41 -0.32 -7.81 -5.04
CA ILE A 41 1.15 -7.82 -5.14
C ILE A 41 1.81 -7.24 -3.89
N GLU A 42 1.28 -6.15 -3.34
CA GLU A 42 1.79 -5.56 -2.09
C GLU A 42 1.65 -6.53 -0.91
N GLU A 43 0.50 -7.21 -0.80
CA GLU A 43 0.27 -8.21 0.24
C GLU A 43 1.21 -9.42 0.12
N LEU A 44 1.47 -9.88 -1.12
CA LEU A 44 2.46 -10.93 -1.37
C LEU A 44 3.83 -10.54 -0.81
N GLY A 45 4.28 -9.30 -1.06
CA GLY A 45 5.56 -8.80 -0.57
C GLY A 45 5.71 -8.87 0.96
N LYS A 46 4.62 -8.61 1.71
CA LYS A 46 4.60 -8.65 3.18
C LYS A 46 4.78 -10.06 3.74
N ASP A 47 4.20 -11.06 3.09
CA ASP A 47 4.21 -12.45 3.57
C ASP A 47 5.42 -13.27 3.07
N ILE A 48 6.12 -12.85 2.01
CA ILE A 48 7.28 -13.57 1.45
C ILE A 48 8.36 -13.82 2.51
N ARG A 49 8.89 -12.77 3.17
CA ARG A 49 10.00 -12.91 4.12
C ARG A 49 9.61 -13.75 5.35
N PRO A 50 8.46 -13.50 6.02
CA PRO A 50 8.02 -14.32 7.15
C PRO A 50 7.73 -15.79 6.77
N SER A 51 7.31 -16.07 5.54
CA SER A 51 7.09 -17.45 5.07
C SER A 51 8.38 -18.25 5.02
N TYR A 52 9.50 -17.64 4.62
CA TYR A 52 10.81 -18.30 4.61
C TYR A 52 11.38 -18.54 6.01
N THR A 53 10.97 -17.77 7.01
CA THR A 53 11.39 -17.97 8.41
C THR A 53 10.51 -18.97 9.17
N GLY A 54 9.66 -19.74 8.48
CA GLY A 54 8.83 -20.78 9.09
C GLY A 54 7.50 -20.32 9.67
N ASN A 55 7.04 -19.09 9.38
CA ASN A 55 5.70 -18.65 9.79
C ASN A 55 4.62 -19.34 8.94
N LYS A 56 3.95 -20.33 9.54
CA LYS A 56 2.89 -21.13 8.88
C LYS A 56 1.73 -20.28 8.39
N MET A 57 1.35 -19.22 9.13
CA MET A 57 0.23 -18.36 8.77
C MET A 57 0.57 -17.50 7.55
N SER A 58 1.77 -16.91 7.51
CA SER A 58 2.23 -16.16 6.34
C SER A 58 2.36 -17.06 5.11
N ALA A 59 2.85 -18.29 5.26
CA ALA A 59 2.92 -19.24 4.15
C ALA A 59 1.53 -19.58 3.59
N GLU A 60 0.52 -19.76 4.45
CA GLU A 60 -0.88 -19.93 4.04
C GLU A 60 -1.41 -18.70 3.31
N ARG A 61 -1.20 -17.49 3.86
CA ARG A 61 -1.63 -16.24 3.24
C ARG A 61 -0.96 -16.02 1.88
N LEU A 62 0.34 -16.26 1.78
CA LEU A 62 1.10 -16.16 0.54
C LEU A 62 0.51 -17.06 -0.54
N LYS A 63 0.23 -18.34 -0.23
CA LYS A 63 -0.43 -19.27 -1.17
C LYS A 63 -1.79 -18.75 -1.62
N ARG A 64 -2.62 -18.25 -0.70
CA ARG A 64 -3.95 -17.71 -1.02
C ARG A 64 -3.87 -16.48 -1.92
N SER A 65 -2.97 -15.54 -1.60
CA SER A 65 -2.75 -14.34 -2.39
C SER A 65 -2.23 -14.66 -3.80
N ILE A 66 -1.39 -15.68 -3.96
CA ILE A 66 -0.92 -16.14 -5.28
C ILE A 66 -2.10 -16.70 -6.10
N ILE A 67 -2.95 -17.53 -5.49
CA ILE A 67 -4.13 -18.10 -6.17
C ILE A 67 -5.08 -16.97 -6.58
N HIS A 68 -5.32 -16.01 -5.69
CA HIS A 68 -6.18 -14.87 -5.97
C HIS A 68 -5.66 -14.03 -7.14
N ALA A 69 -4.37 -13.68 -7.16
CA ALA A 69 -3.75 -12.97 -8.28
C ALA A 69 -3.95 -13.71 -9.61
N ARG A 70 -3.80 -15.05 -9.61
CA ARG A 70 -3.99 -15.86 -10.82
C ARG A 70 -5.42 -15.83 -11.35
N ILE A 71 -6.41 -15.86 -10.46
CA ILE A 71 -7.83 -15.77 -10.86
C ILE A 71 -8.08 -14.39 -11.47
N LEU A 72 -7.66 -13.33 -10.79
CA LEU A 72 -7.84 -11.96 -11.23
C LEU A 72 -7.21 -11.70 -12.62
N VAL A 73 -5.99 -12.23 -12.86
CA VAL A 73 -5.35 -12.14 -14.17
C VAL A 73 -6.15 -12.85 -15.26
N ARG A 74 -6.71 -14.03 -14.98
CA ARG A 74 -7.60 -14.72 -15.95
C ARG A 74 -8.84 -13.89 -16.28
N GLU A 75 -9.43 -13.26 -15.27
CA GLU A 75 -10.56 -12.36 -15.46
C GLU A 75 -10.20 -11.12 -16.28
N CYS A 76 -9.01 -10.54 -16.10
CA CYS A 76 -8.51 -9.43 -16.93
C CYS A 76 -8.35 -9.85 -18.39
N LEU A 77 -7.77 -11.03 -18.63
CA LEU A 77 -7.58 -11.56 -19.98
C LEU A 77 -8.93 -11.77 -20.66
N MET A 78 -9.87 -12.47 -20.02
CA MET A 78 -11.21 -12.70 -20.59
C MET A 78 -11.98 -11.42 -20.89
N GLU A 79 -11.86 -10.40 -20.04
CA GLU A 79 -12.49 -9.09 -20.28
C GLU A 79 -11.90 -8.38 -21.49
N THR A 80 -10.58 -8.48 -21.69
CA THR A 80 -9.87 -7.89 -22.84
C THR A 80 -10.24 -8.62 -24.14
N GLU A 81 -10.30 -9.94 -24.12
CA GLU A 81 -10.71 -10.75 -25.28
C GLU A 81 -12.15 -10.42 -25.71
N LYS A 82 -13.07 -10.32 -24.75
CA LYS A 82 -14.49 -10.01 -25.00
C LYS A 82 -14.72 -8.58 -25.50
N SER A 83 -13.88 -7.63 -25.10
CA SER A 83 -13.91 -6.26 -25.62
C SER A 83 -13.29 -6.15 -27.01
N GLY A 84 -12.27 -6.95 -27.31
CA GLY A 84 -11.67 -7.04 -28.65
C GLY A 84 -12.54 -7.74 -29.71
N THR A 85 -13.42 -8.68 -29.33
CA THR A 85 -14.30 -9.38 -30.30
C THR A 85 -15.53 -8.58 -30.73
N ARG A 86 -15.86 -7.45 -30.09
CA ARG A 86 -17.02 -6.60 -30.46
C ARG A 86 -16.70 -5.57 -31.56
N SER A 87 -15.49 -5.60 -32.12
CA SER A 87 -15.07 -4.69 -33.17
C SER A 87 -14.55 -5.47 -34.38
N ASN A 88 -15.46 -6.14 -35.10
CA ASN A 88 -15.33 -6.51 -36.52
C ASN A 88 -16.72 -6.77 -37.10
#